data_AF-A0A9N8EYQ8-F1
#
_entry.id   AF-A0A9N8EYQ8-F1
#
_cell.length_a   1.000
_cell.length_b   1.000
_cell.length_c   1.000
_cell.angle_alpha   90.00
_cell.angle_beta   90.00
_cell.angle_gamma   90.00
#
_symmetry.space_group_name_H-M   'P 1'
#
loop_
_entity.id
_entity.type
_entity.pdbx_description
1 polymer ?
#
loop_
_entity_poly.entity_id
_entity_poly.type
_entity_poly.pdbx_seq_one_letter_code
_entity_poly.pdbx_strand_id
1 'polypeptide(L)'
;MAFNKMFVMLPVMFAARKLDGEDPMVVYYLRIAYGVMQGLCVLVVLYTYLKASSAASQYTDRIIYVPPPPTPFQDPNASKKKYTEANYGAHVLSTARSLLGSTLFGLCLTVGLHIYKGMVVGLAIQTVMGPFSLAENPLIRALLLGTGTIDPADKLFDEKDASELTADDEVVDESGNPLVRNNSNKALNGNKAAKKGDEKEGETTQSSTMMTLEEVMLDTWDSGDSADITNLMTTLTEQNCNTQTTDDKWTPLMVLAGLGNVKGTASAIRQAIALGANPAITDKEGWNALHWAAFHGSPEAARELVKDISLLDATDKEGRTPLEVAKQENNSVVVKVLEEAEAAAETSEDADGLRKRK
;
A
#
# COMPACT_ATOMS: atom_id res chain seq x y z
N MET A 1 18.18 23.76 18.07
CA MET A 1 17.43 23.81 19.34
C MET A 1 15.96 23.62 19.03
N ALA A 2 15.33 22.60 19.60
CA ALA A 2 13.87 22.45 19.52
C ALA A 2 13.22 23.57 20.33
N PHE A 3 12.29 24.31 19.73
CA PHE A 3 11.52 25.33 20.41
C PHE A 3 10.53 24.65 21.37
N ASN A 4 10.59 24.96 22.67
CA ASN A 4 9.65 24.38 23.62
C ASN A 4 8.33 25.17 23.61
N LYS A 5 7.29 24.59 22.99
CA LYS A 5 5.93 25.19 22.90
C LYS A 5 5.38 25.63 24.24
N MET A 6 5.79 25.02 25.36
CA MET A 6 5.26 25.38 26.68
C MET A 6 5.51 26.85 27.03
N PHE A 7 6.60 27.46 26.54
CA PHE A 7 6.90 28.87 26.79
C PHE A 7 5.90 29.84 26.15
N VAL A 8 5.23 29.44 25.07
CA VAL A 8 4.18 30.25 24.42
C VAL A 8 2.80 29.77 24.83
N MET A 9 2.59 28.45 24.95
CA MET A 9 1.31 27.86 25.27
C MET A 9 0.79 28.30 26.65
N LEU A 10 1.65 28.34 27.67
CA LEU A 10 1.23 28.71 29.03
C LEU A 10 0.74 30.16 29.10
N PRO A 11 1.50 31.19 28.64
CA PRO A 11 1.01 32.56 28.59
C PRO A 11 -0.29 32.71 27.78
N VAL A 12 -0.38 32.06 26.62
CA VAL A 12 -1.56 32.11 25.75
C VAL A 12 -2.78 31.50 26.46
N MET A 13 -2.62 30.37 27.16
CA MET A 13 -3.70 29.75 27.92
C MET A 13 -4.18 30.64 29.08
N PHE A 14 -3.25 31.28 29.81
CA PHE A 14 -3.62 32.20 30.90
C PHE A 14 -4.31 33.47 30.37
N ALA A 15 -3.85 34.02 29.25
CA ALA A 15 -4.49 35.15 28.59
C ALA A 15 -5.88 34.77 28.07
N ALA A 16 -6.03 33.61 27.44
CA ALA A 16 -7.29 33.14 26.88
C ALA A 16 -8.36 32.89 27.95
N ARG A 17 -7.97 32.52 29.19
CA ARG A 17 -8.91 32.41 30.32
C ARG A 17 -9.48 33.75 30.80
N LYS A 18 -8.82 34.87 30.48
CA LYS A 18 -9.29 36.21 30.81
C LYS A 18 -10.18 36.81 29.72
N LEU A 19 -10.41 36.09 28.62
CA LEU A 19 -11.35 36.53 27.59
C LEU A 19 -12.77 36.44 28.11
N ASP A 20 -13.51 37.53 27.97
CA ASP A 20 -14.94 37.54 28.19
C ASP A 20 -15.63 36.83 27.01
N GLY A 21 -16.03 35.58 27.24
CA GLY A 21 -16.73 34.76 26.25
C GLY A 21 -18.23 35.08 26.12
N GLU A 22 -18.75 35.94 27.00
CA GLU A 22 -20.16 36.37 26.99
C GLU A 22 -20.36 37.65 26.18
N ASP A 23 -19.32 38.47 26.03
CA ASP A 23 -19.34 39.66 25.16
C ASP A 23 -19.43 39.27 23.67
N PRO A 24 -20.54 39.59 22.97
CA PRO A 24 -20.71 39.27 21.56
C PRO A 24 -19.64 39.88 20.64
N MET A 25 -19.10 41.05 20.99
CA MET A 25 -18.06 41.71 20.19
C MET A 25 -16.73 40.98 20.30
N VAL A 26 -16.35 40.54 21.51
CA VAL A 26 -15.13 39.74 21.73
C VAL A 26 -15.21 38.44 20.94
N VAL A 27 -16.35 37.74 21.00
CA VAL A 27 -16.57 36.50 20.25
C VAL A 27 -16.52 36.73 18.74
N TYR A 28 -17.12 37.83 18.26
CA TYR A 28 -17.10 38.18 16.84
C TYR A 28 -15.68 38.41 16.30
N TYR A 29 -14.89 39.25 16.97
CA TYR A 29 -13.51 39.51 16.56
C TYR A 29 -12.64 38.25 16.63
N LEU A 30 -12.88 37.40 17.64
CA LEU A 30 -12.14 36.15 17.77
C LEU A 30 -12.44 35.17 16.64
N ARG A 31 -13.70 35.07 16.19
CA ARG A 31 -14.07 34.26 15.02
C ARG A 31 -13.38 34.74 13.76
N ILE A 32 -13.29 36.06 13.56
CA ILE A 32 -12.58 36.64 12.41
C ILE A 32 -11.09 36.31 12.50
N ALA A 33 -10.45 36.59 13.64
CA ALA A 33 -9.03 36.33 13.84
C ALA A 33 -8.70 34.85 13.63
N TYR A 34 -9.51 33.95 14.20
CA TYR A 34 -9.38 32.52 14.00
C TYR A 34 -9.57 32.13 12.53
N GLY A 35 -10.64 32.60 11.88
CA GLY A 35 -10.93 32.28 10.48
C GLY A 35 -9.82 32.73 9.53
N VAL A 36 -9.30 33.94 9.71
CA VAL A 36 -8.18 34.46 8.92
C VAL A 36 -6.92 33.62 9.15
N MET A 37 -6.57 33.39 10.42
CA MET A 37 -5.34 32.65 10.72
C MET A 37 -5.41 31.20 10.24
N GLN A 38 -6.52 30.50 10.49
CA GLN A 38 -6.68 29.13 10.01
C GLN A 38 -6.77 29.05 8.49
N GLY A 39 -7.35 30.05 7.83
CA GLY A 39 -7.30 30.16 6.37
C GLY A 39 -5.85 30.22 5.86
N LEU A 40 -5.00 31.04 6.47
CA LEU A 40 -3.57 31.09 6.15
C LEU A 40 -2.86 29.76 6.44
N CYS A 41 -3.14 29.12 7.58
CA CYS A 41 -2.61 27.81 7.92
C CYS A 41 -2.97 26.75 6.87
N VAL A 42 -4.24 26.69 6.44
CA VAL A 42 -4.71 25.76 5.42
C VAL A 42 -4.02 26.03 4.08
N LEU A 43 -3.86 27.30 3.67
CA LEU A 43 -3.13 27.63 2.45
C LEU A 43 -1.67 27.18 2.50
N VAL A 44 -1.00 27.36 3.63
CA VAL A 44 0.37 26.87 3.84
C VAL A 44 0.45 25.35 3.76
N VAL A 45 -0.50 24.65 4.37
CA VAL A 45 -0.57 23.18 4.35
C VAL A 45 -0.85 22.66 2.93
N LEU A 46 -1.75 23.31 2.18
CA LEU A 46 -2.02 22.95 0.79
C LEU A 46 -0.81 23.22 -0.11
N TYR A 47 -0.14 24.36 0.05
CA TYR A 47 1.12 24.65 -0.65
C TYR A 47 2.18 23.59 -0.36
N THR A 48 2.33 23.21 0.91
CA THR A 48 3.25 22.17 1.36
C THR A 48 2.90 20.82 0.74
N TYR A 49 1.61 20.45 0.70
CA TYR A 49 1.13 19.22 0.09
C TYR A 49 1.46 19.16 -1.40
N LEU A 50 1.22 20.24 -2.14
CA LEU A 50 1.54 20.31 -3.58
C LEU A 50 3.05 20.17 -3.83
N LYS A 51 3.89 20.85 -3.05
CA LYS A 51 5.34 20.73 -3.14
C LYS A 51 5.83 19.34 -2.76
N ALA A 52 5.30 18.76 -1.69
CA ALA A 52 5.61 17.41 -1.25
C ALA A 52 5.21 16.36 -2.29
N SER A 53 4.03 16.52 -2.91
CA SER A 53 3.58 15.62 -3.99
C SER A 53 4.50 15.67 -5.20
N SER A 54 4.98 16.87 -5.56
CA SER A 54 5.95 17.03 -6.66
C SER A 54 7.34 16.49 -6.33
N ALA A 55 7.77 16.58 -5.06
CA ALA A 55 9.06 16.02 -4.64
C ALA A 55 8.99 14.49 -4.52
N ALA A 56 7.85 13.96 -4.07
CA ALA A 56 7.63 12.52 -3.93
C ALA A 56 7.72 11.78 -5.27
N SER A 57 7.23 12.40 -6.36
CA SER A 57 7.35 11.81 -7.70
C SER A 57 8.77 11.87 -8.27
N GLN A 58 9.66 12.69 -7.72
CA GLN A 58 11.07 12.77 -8.14
C GLN A 58 11.96 11.73 -7.45
N TYR A 59 11.57 11.27 -6.26
CA TYR A 59 12.40 10.42 -5.40
C TYR A 59 11.65 9.11 -5.05
N THR A 60 11.25 8.35 -6.06
CA THR A 60 10.48 7.10 -5.91
C THR A 60 11.33 5.90 -5.51
N ASP A 61 12.64 5.93 -5.73
CA ASP A 61 13.53 4.77 -5.52
C ASP A 61 14.56 5.01 -4.42
N ARG A 62 14.47 6.14 -3.70
CA ARG A 62 15.42 6.47 -2.62
C ARG A 62 14.94 5.89 -1.30
N ILE A 63 15.73 5.01 -0.71
CA ILE A 63 15.48 4.45 0.63
C ILE A 63 16.19 5.31 1.68
N ILE A 64 15.48 5.63 2.75
CA ILE A 64 15.99 6.35 3.92
C ILE A 64 15.67 5.58 5.19
N TYR A 65 16.50 5.80 6.22
CA TYR A 65 16.33 5.20 7.54
C TYR A 65 15.94 6.28 8.53
N VAL A 66 14.67 6.29 8.93
CA VAL A 66 14.07 7.35 9.75
C VAL A 66 14.03 6.91 11.21
N PRO A 67 14.49 7.74 12.17
CA PRO A 67 14.39 7.40 13.58
C PRO A 67 12.92 7.43 14.05
N PRO A 68 12.55 6.61 15.05
CA PRO A 68 11.21 6.66 15.63
C PRO A 68 10.94 8.03 16.26
N PRO A 69 9.68 8.49 16.27
CA PRO A 69 9.33 9.76 16.90
C PRO A 69 9.75 9.76 18.37
N PRO A 70 10.26 10.89 18.90
CA PRO A 70 10.70 10.98 20.27
C PRO A 70 9.53 10.72 21.22
N THR A 71 9.62 9.69 22.04
CA THR A 71 8.61 9.38 23.07
C THR A 71 9.10 9.80 24.46
N PRO A 72 8.22 10.24 25.37
CA PRO A 72 8.63 10.65 26.73
C PRO A 72 9.30 9.55 27.55
N PHE A 73 9.12 8.28 27.16
CA PHE A 73 9.61 7.10 27.85
C PHE A 73 10.75 6.40 27.09
N GLN A 74 11.35 7.09 26.12
CA GLN A 74 12.47 6.54 25.37
C GLN A 74 13.71 6.55 26.26
N ASP A 75 14.29 5.36 26.51
CA ASP A 75 15.49 5.24 27.35
C ASP A 75 16.66 6.01 26.71
N PRO A 76 17.21 7.06 27.36
CA PRO A 76 18.30 7.85 26.81
C PRO A 76 19.60 7.05 26.62
N ASN A 77 19.72 5.92 27.32
CA ASN A 77 20.85 5.01 27.32
C ASN A 77 20.56 3.69 26.59
N ALA A 78 19.50 3.61 25.78
CA ALA A 78 19.26 2.43 24.96
C ALA A 78 20.50 2.16 24.09
N SER A 79 21.06 0.95 24.21
CA SER A 79 22.33 0.58 23.57
C SER A 79 22.27 0.55 22.04
N LYS A 80 21.05 0.53 21.47
CA LYS A 80 20.83 0.55 20.03
C LYS A 80 19.79 1.59 19.65
N LYS A 81 20.10 2.41 18.65
CA LYS A 81 19.14 3.35 18.05
C LYS A 81 18.35 2.63 16.98
N LYS A 82 17.02 2.65 17.10
CA LYS A 82 16.13 2.03 16.13
C LYS A 82 15.90 2.95 14.94
N TYR A 83 15.82 2.39 13.73
CA TYR A 83 15.53 3.11 12.50
C TYR A 83 14.54 2.32 11.66
N THR A 84 13.51 2.98 11.14
CA THR A 84 12.56 2.36 10.22
C THR A 84 12.99 2.61 8.78
N GLU A 85 13.05 1.56 7.98
CA GLU A 85 13.29 1.66 6.55
C GLU A 85 12.05 2.24 5.86
N ALA A 86 12.21 3.34 5.13
CA ALA A 86 11.12 3.97 4.40
C ALA A 86 11.60 4.50 3.05
N ASN A 87 10.72 4.45 2.06
CA ASN A 87 10.94 5.14 0.80
C ASN A 87 10.79 6.65 1.00
N TYR A 88 11.77 7.45 0.57
CA TYR A 88 11.79 8.91 0.77
C TYR A 88 10.55 9.58 0.20
N GLY A 89 10.21 9.31 -1.07
CA GLY A 89 9.05 9.92 -1.71
C GLY A 89 7.74 9.54 -1.02
N ALA A 90 7.58 8.27 -0.68
CA ALA A 90 6.41 7.80 0.06
C ALA A 90 6.32 8.42 1.47
N HIS A 91 7.44 8.53 2.19
CA HIS A 91 7.52 9.10 3.53
C HIS A 91 7.20 10.60 3.54
N VAL A 92 7.74 11.36 2.58
CA VAL A 92 7.41 12.78 2.37
C VAL A 92 5.91 12.95 2.13
N LEU A 93 5.34 12.13 1.25
CA LEU A 93 3.94 12.24 0.87
C LEU A 93 2.99 11.80 1.99
N SER A 94 3.34 10.75 2.72
CA SER A 94 2.63 10.32 3.93
C SER A 94 2.64 11.40 5.01
N THR A 95 3.81 12.03 5.24
CA THR A 95 3.94 13.16 6.17
C THR A 95 3.05 14.34 5.76
N ALA A 96 3.02 14.67 4.47
CA ALA A 96 2.17 15.75 3.95
C ALA A 96 0.67 15.44 4.08
N ARG A 97 0.25 14.19 3.82
CA ARG A 97 -1.14 13.72 4.02
C ARG A 97 -1.54 13.79 5.49
N SER A 98 -0.68 13.32 6.39
CA SER A 98 -0.89 13.36 7.83
C SER A 98 -1.03 14.81 8.35
N LEU A 99 -0.18 15.72 7.85
CA LEU A 99 -0.26 17.14 8.16
C LEU A 99 -1.59 17.77 7.69
N LEU A 100 -2.03 17.46 6.47
CA LEU A 100 -3.32 17.92 5.96
C LEU A 100 -4.49 17.38 6.79
N GLY A 101 -4.51 16.07 7.05
CA GLY A 101 -5.55 15.40 7.82
C GLY A 101 -5.65 15.94 9.25
N SER A 102 -4.52 16.05 9.95
CA SER A 102 -4.47 16.58 11.32
C SER A 102 -4.89 18.05 11.40
N THR A 103 -4.51 18.88 10.42
CA THR A 103 -4.92 20.29 10.35
C THR A 103 -6.43 20.43 10.16
N LEU A 104 -7.01 19.70 9.20
CA LEU A 104 -8.45 19.71 8.94
C LEU A 104 -9.24 19.15 10.13
N PHE A 105 -8.78 18.06 10.73
CA PHE A 105 -9.40 17.49 11.91
C PHE A 105 -9.39 18.48 13.09
N GLY A 106 -8.25 19.12 13.36
CA GLY A 106 -8.14 20.13 14.42
C GLY A 106 -9.06 21.34 14.20
N LEU A 107 -9.21 21.78 12.94
CA LEU A 107 -10.13 22.84 12.56
C LEU A 107 -11.59 22.43 12.78
N CYS A 108 -11.99 21.27 12.27
CA CYS A 108 -13.34 20.73 12.44
C CYS A 108 -13.69 20.55 13.91
N LEU A 109 -12.77 20.01 14.72
CA LEU A 109 -12.98 19.83 16.16
C LEU A 109 -13.14 21.17 16.88
N THR A 110 -12.28 22.15 16.57
CA THR A 110 -12.30 23.46 17.24
C THR A 110 -13.57 24.24 16.87
N VAL A 111 -13.92 24.28 15.59
CA VAL A 111 -15.15 24.93 15.11
C VAL A 111 -16.38 24.21 15.65
N GLY A 112 -16.39 22.88 15.61
CA GLY A 112 -17.49 22.06 16.13
C GLY A 112 -17.73 22.29 17.63
N LEU A 113 -16.68 22.28 18.45
CA LEU A 113 -16.79 22.57 19.88
C LEU A 113 -17.22 24.02 20.15
N HIS A 114 -16.79 24.97 19.32
CA HIS A 114 -17.24 26.36 19.44
C HIS A 114 -18.72 26.51 19.13
N ILE A 115 -19.21 25.90 18.04
CA ILE A 115 -20.63 25.95 17.66
C ILE A 115 -21.50 25.19 18.66
N TYR A 116 -21.07 24.00 19.09
CA TYR A 116 -21.87 23.11 19.93
C TYR A 116 -21.87 23.51 21.41
N LYS A 117 -20.72 23.94 21.96
CA LYS A 117 -20.57 24.26 23.40
C LYS A 117 -20.28 25.74 23.69
N GLY A 118 -20.27 26.60 22.67
CA GLY A 118 -19.91 28.02 22.86
C GLY A 118 -18.46 28.23 23.32
N MET A 119 -17.56 27.25 23.10
CA MET A 119 -16.20 27.31 23.65
C MET A 119 -15.36 28.37 22.93
N VAL A 120 -15.11 29.51 23.58
CA VAL A 120 -14.36 30.66 23.01
C VAL A 120 -12.85 30.50 23.19
N VAL A 121 -12.41 29.94 24.31
CA VAL A 121 -10.99 29.76 24.67
C VAL A 121 -10.23 28.94 23.63
N GLY A 122 -10.87 27.91 23.05
CA GLY A 122 -10.27 27.07 22.01
C GLY A 122 -9.90 27.86 20.74
N LEU A 123 -10.76 28.79 20.31
CA LEU A 123 -10.48 29.67 19.17
C LEU A 123 -9.26 30.55 19.45
N ALA A 124 -9.18 31.15 20.65
CA ALA A 124 -8.07 32.01 21.02
C ALA A 124 -6.73 31.27 21.04
N ILE A 125 -6.69 30.10 21.68
CA ILE A 125 -5.48 29.28 21.75
C ILE A 125 -5.05 28.86 20.35
N GLN A 126 -5.98 28.34 19.53
CA GLN A 126 -5.64 27.83 18.19
C GLN A 126 -5.29 28.95 17.20
N THR A 127 -5.80 30.16 17.38
CA THR A 127 -5.40 31.33 16.58
C THR A 127 -3.91 31.64 16.78
N VAL A 128 -3.38 31.47 17.98
CA VAL A 128 -1.94 31.71 18.23
C VAL A 128 -1.13 30.45 17.96
N MET A 129 -1.57 29.29 18.46
CA MET A 129 -0.81 28.05 18.43
C MET A 129 -0.80 27.34 17.07
N GLY A 130 -1.78 27.60 16.20
CA GLY A 130 -1.87 26.97 14.87
C GLY A 130 -0.59 27.17 14.04
N PRO A 131 -0.15 28.41 13.78
CA PRO A 131 1.07 28.68 13.02
C PRO A 131 2.34 28.07 13.65
N PHE A 132 2.50 28.15 14.97
CA PHE A 132 3.66 27.54 15.65
C PHE A 132 3.65 26.02 15.53
N SER A 133 2.47 25.40 15.58
CA SER A 133 2.35 23.95 15.44
C SER A 133 2.70 23.50 14.02
N LEU A 134 2.36 24.30 13.01
CA LEU A 134 2.76 24.06 11.62
C LEU A 134 4.27 24.23 11.42
N ALA A 135 4.89 25.23 12.02
CA ALA A 135 6.33 25.52 11.86
C ALA A 135 7.26 24.40 12.36
N GLU A 136 6.75 23.48 13.17
CA GLU A 136 7.49 22.31 13.63
C GLU A 136 7.47 21.14 12.66
N ASN A 137 6.54 21.14 11.71
CA ASN A 137 6.54 20.11 10.70
C ASN A 137 7.79 20.26 9.82
N PRO A 138 8.56 19.17 9.60
CA PRO A 138 9.82 19.23 8.87
C PRO A 138 9.65 19.74 7.43
N LEU A 139 8.54 19.40 6.77
CA LEU A 139 8.25 19.86 5.41
C LEU A 139 7.97 21.36 5.36
N ILE A 140 7.16 21.88 6.30
CA ILE A 140 6.89 23.32 6.40
C ILE A 140 8.17 24.08 6.71
N ARG A 141 8.98 23.55 7.63
CA ARG A 141 10.25 24.16 8.01
C ARG A 141 11.21 24.22 6.83
N ALA A 142 11.35 23.16 6.04
CA ALA A 142 12.17 23.16 4.84
C ALA A 142 11.68 24.18 3.79
N LEU A 143 10.37 24.21 3.53
CA LEU A 143 9.79 25.04 2.49
C LEU A 143 9.68 26.53 2.82
N LEU A 144 9.40 26.89 4.07
CA LEU A 144 9.13 28.29 4.47
C LEU A 144 10.23 28.92 5.32
N LEU A 145 11.00 28.11 6.05
CA LEU A 145 12.03 28.59 6.98
C LEU A 145 13.44 28.12 6.59
N GLY A 146 13.56 27.30 5.54
CA GLY A 146 14.78 26.65 5.11
C GLY A 146 15.12 26.95 3.64
N THR A 147 15.51 25.92 2.91
CA THR A 147 16.00 25.98 1.52
C THR A 147 14.92 26.29 0.49
N GLY A 148 13.64 26.18 0.87
CA GLY A 148 12.51 26.38 -0.06
C GLY A 148 12.23 25.17 -0.96
N THR A 149 12.98 24.09 -0.77
CA THR A 149 12.91 22.85 -1.54
C THR A 149 12.74 21.66 -0.61
N ILE A 150 12.27 20.53 -1.16
CA ILE A 150 12.26 19.24 -0.47
C ILE A 150 13.32 18.40 -1.18
N ASP A 151 14.52 18.45 -0.63
CA ASP A 151 15.68 17.70 -1.12
C ASP A 151 16.13 16.71 -0.04
N PRO A 152 16.34 15.43 -0.38
CA PRO A 152 16.92 14.48 0.56
C PRO A 152 18.27 14.89 1.16
N ALA A 153 19.06 15.75 0.48
CA ALA A 153 20.33 16.24 0.99
C ALA A 153 20.19 17.06 2.28
N ASP A 154 19.00 17.65 2.50
CA ASP A 154 18.71 18.49 3.66
C ASP A 154 18.36 17.69 4.92
N LYS A 155 18.27 16.35 4.84
CA LYS A 155 17.95 15.42 5.93
C LYS A 155 16.78 15.87 6.81
N LEU A 156 15.61 16.05 6.19
CA LEU A 156 14.43 16.68 6.78
C LEU A 156 13.88 15.95 8.01
N PHE A 157 14.10 14.64 8.10
CA PHE A 157 13.54 13.73 9.09
C PHE A 157 14.58 13.18 10.06
N ASP A 158 15.77 13.81 10.13
CA ASP A 158 16.93 13.30 10.87
C ASP A 158 17.32 11.87 10.41
N GLU A 159 17.11 11.58 9.13
CA GLU A 159 17.33 10.28 8.49
C GLU A 159 18.82 9.98 8.24
N LYS A 160 19.13 8.69 8.14
CA LYS A 160 20.43 8.17 7.70
C LYS A 160 20.32 7.53 6.31
N ASP A 161 21.37 7.67 5.51
CA ASP A 161 21.56 6.85 4.30
C ASP A 161 22.15 5.48 4.69
N ALA A 162 22.03 4.47 3.81
CA ALA A 162 22.52 3.10 4.05
C ALA A 162 24.01 3.04 4.48
N SER A 163 24.84 3.96 3.98
CA SER A 163 26.27 4.06 4.30
C SER A 163 26.55 4.65 5.68
N GLU A 164 25.58 5.32 6.30
CA GLU A 164 25.72 6.01 7.58
C GLU A 164 25.27 5.16 8.78
N LEU A 165 24.68 3.98 8.53
CA LEU A 165 24.30 3.04 9.59
C LEU A 165 25.53 2.37 10.22
N THR A 166 25.67 2.52 11.53
CA THR A 166 26.71 1.88 12.34
C THR A 166 26.25 0.51 12.84
N ALA A 167 27.14 -0.24 13.52
CA ALA A 167 26.80 -1.54 14.12
C ALA A 167 25.85 -1.43 15.32
N ASP A 168 25.71 -0.23 15.89
CA ASP A 168 24.83 0.07 17.03
C ASP A 168 23.44 0.53 16.57
N ASP A 169 23.22 0.70 15.27
CA ASP A 169 21.91 1.05 14.70
C ASP A 169 21.12 -0.24 14.38
N GLU A 170 19.91 -0.35 14.92
CA GLU A 170 18.99 -1.45 14.66
C GLU A 170 17.94 -1.01 13.64
N VAL A 171 17.94 -1.62 12.46
CA VAL A 171 16.87 -1.37 11.48
C VAL A 171 15.66 -2.20 11.89
N VAL A 172 14.49 -1.58 11.92
CA VAL A 172 13.23 -2.23 12.26
C VAL A 172 12.20 -2.01 11.17
N ASP A 173 11.25 -2.94 11.04
CA ASP A 173 10.06 -2.75 10.21
C ASP A 173 9.07 -1.77 10.87
N GLU A 174 7.96 -1.45 10.18
CA GLU A 174 6.89 -0.59 10.71
C GLU A 174 6.23 -1.16 11.98
N SER A 175 6.37 -2.46 12.25
CA SER A 175 5.87 -3.15 13.45
C SER A 175 6.88 -3.18 14.60
N GLY A 176 8.09 -2.64 14.39
CA GLY A 176 9.16 -2.60 15.38
C GLY A 176 9.97 -3.89 15.51
N ASN A 177 9.82 -4.83 14.58
CA ASN A 177 10.62 -6.05 14.52
C ASN A 177 11.98 -5.75 13.87
N PRO A 178 13.09 -6.30 14.39
CA PRO A 178 14.42 -6.08 13.83
C PRO A 178 14.57 -6.73 12.44
N LEU A 179 15.03 -5.93 11.47
CA LEU A 179 15.43 -6.39 10.14
C LEU A 179 16.90 -6.82 10.17
N VAL A 180 17.19 -8.03 9.69
CA VAL A 180 18.54 -8.60 9.68
C VAL A 180 19.37 -7.92 8.58
N ARG A 181 20.45 -7.23 8.97
CA ARG A 181 21.42 -6.62 8.04
C ARG A 181 22.26 -7.72 7.39
N ASN A 182 21.84 -8.22 6.22
CA ASN A 182 22.70 -9.07 5.40
C ASN A 182 23.82 -8.20 4.82
N ASN A 183 25.07 -8.44 5.26
CA ASN A 183 26.28 -7.79 4.76
C ASN A 183 26.65 -8.27 3.34
N SER A 184 25.72 -8.20 2.39
CA SER A 184 25.92 -8.60 0.99
C SER A 184 26.22 -7.41 0.07
N ASN A 185 26.91 -6.38 0.58
CA ASN A 185 27.58 -5.39 -0.26
C ASN A 185 29.09 -5.42 0.01
N LYS A 186 29.71 -6.55 -0.35
CA LYS A 186 31.15 -6.61 -0.61
C LYS A 186 31.37 -7.24 -1.98
N ALA A 187 31.76 -6.38 -2.92
CA ALA A 187 32.35 -6.67 -4.21
C ALA A 187 31.45 -7.30 -5.30
N LEU A 188 30.86 -6.44 -6.12
CA LEU A 188 30.87 -6.65 -7.57
C LEU A 188 32.32 -6.57 -8.05
N ASN A 189 33.03 -7.70 -8.06
CA ASN A 189 34.16 -7.89 -8.98
C ASN A 189 34.33 -9.39 -9.28
N GLY A 190 34.41 -9.72 -10.57
CA GLY A 190 34.07 -11.02 -11.12
C GLY A 190 34.98 -12.20 -10.79
N ASN A 191 34.45 -13.41 -10.96
CA ASN A 191 35.02 -14.42 -11.86
C ASN A 191 34.11 -15.64 -12.00
N LYS A 192 34.14 -16.22 -13.19
CA LYS A 192 33.58 -17.54 -13.55
C LYS A 192 34.17 -18.65 -12.69
N ALA A 193 33.36 -19.62 -12.26
CA ALA A 193 33.62 -21.06 -12.37
C ALA A 193 32.42 -21.89 -11.87
N ALA A 194 32.20 -23.03 -12.52
CA ALA A 194 31.09 -23.95 -12.33
C ALA A 194 31.28 -24.93 -11.15
N LYS A 195 30.13 -25.49 -10.70
CA LYS A 195 29.78 -26.93 -10.60
C LYS A 195 29.37 -27.47 -9.20
N LYS A 196 28.10 -27.93 -9.15
CA LYS A 196 27.46 -29.08 -8.44
C LYS A 196 27.54 -29.23 -6.90
N GLY A 197 26.36 -29.44 -6.30
CA GLY A 197 26.12 -30.42 -5.23
C GLY A 197 25.17 -30.00 -4.10
N ASP A 198 23.93 -30.51 -4.17
CA ASP A 198 22.98 -30.95 -3.13
C ASP A 198 22.66 -30.17 -1.84
N GLU A 199 21.33 -30.05 -1.65
CA GLU A 199 20.50 -30.12 -0.43
C GLU A 199 20.32 -28.93 0.53
N LYS A 200 19.04 -28.49 0.54
CA LYS A 200 18.12 -28.15 1.66
C LYS A 200 17.94 -26.70 2.14
N GLU A 201 16.63 -26.38 2.23
CA GLU A 201 15.93 -25.37 3.06
C GLU A 201 16.26 -23.91 2.66
N GLY A 202 15.32 -23.11 2.17
CA GLY A 202 14.01 -22.81 2.76
C GLY A 202 14.08 -21.39 3.35
N GLU A 203 14.27 -20.37 2.50
CA GLU A 203 14.37 -18.96 2.91
C GLU A 203 13.84 -18.06 1.78
N THR A 204 12.60 -17.61 1.91
CA THR A 204 11.99 -16.56 1.09
C THR A 204 12.43 -15.20 1.62
N THR A 205 13.55 -14.73 1.07
CA THR A 205 14.02 -13.35 1.09
C THR A 205 13.00 -12.42 0.44
N GLN A 206 12.36 -11.53 1.20
CA GLN A 206 11.67 -10.37 0.62
C GLN A 206 12.58 -9.13 0.69
N SER A 207 13.11 -8.83 -0.49
CA SER A 207 13.82 -7.63 -0.91
C SER A 207 12.80 -6.52 -1.20
N SER A 208 12.82 -5.39 -0.49
CA SER A 208 11.87 -4.27 -0.62
C SER A 208 12.21 -3.32 -1.78
N THR A 209 12.53 -3.87 -2.94
CA THR A 209 12.35 -3.14 -4.22
C THR A 209 10.84 -2.99 -4.44
N MET A 210 10.33 -1.86 -4.95
CA MET A 210 8.91 -1.81 -5.36
C MET A 210 8.68 -2.93 -6.35
N MET A 211 8.06 -4.00 -5.89
CA MET A 211 7.81 -5.15 -6.73
C MET A 211 6.93 -4.67 -7.88
N THR A 212 7.44 -4.80 -9.09
CA THR A 212 6.62 -4.64 -10.30
C THR A 212 5.40 -5.56 -10.20
N LEU A 213 4.31 -5.30 -10.92
CA LEU A 213 3.15 -6.20 -10.90
C LEU A 213 3.58 -7.65 -11.24
N GLU A 214 4.55 -7.81 -12.14
CA GLU A 214 5.16 -9.09 -12.47
C GLU A 214 5.90 -9.70 -11.27
N GLU A 215 6.70 -8.94 -10.53
CA GLU A 215 7.33 -9.44 -9.30
C GLU A 215 6.32 -9.82 -8.22
N VAL A 216 5.25 -9.03 -8.02
CA VAL A 216 4.16 -9.36 -7.08
C VAL A 216 3.46 -10.65 -7.50
N MET A 217 3.22 -10.82 -8.81
CA MET A 217 2.62 -12.04 -9.36
C MET A 217 3.52 -13.27 -9.11
N LEU A 218 4.83 -13.14 -9.33
CA LEU A 218 5.79 -14.21 -9.11
C LEU A 218 5.98 -14.54 -7.63
N ASP A 219 6.05 -13.54 -6.75
CA ASP A 219 6.12 -13.75 -5.29
C ASP A 219 4.85 -14.41 -4.74
N THR A 220 3.68 -14.01 -5.25
CA THR A 220 2.40 -14.66 -4.91
C THR A 220 2.40 -16.11 -5.38
N TRP A 221 2.91 -16.38 -6.59
CA TRP A 221 3.02 -17.73 -7.13
C TRP A 221 3.96 -18.61 -6.32
N ASP A 222 5.16 -18.13 -6.02
CA ASP A 222 6.20 -18.86 -5.28
C ASP A 222 5.77 -19.19 -3.85
N SER A 223 4.83 -18.40 -3.29
CA SER A 223 4.23 -18.65 -1.97
C SER A 223 3.21 -19.80 -1.95
N GLY A 224 2.71 -20.24 -3.11
CA GLY A 224 1.81 -21.38 -3.27
C GLY A 224 0.58 -21.35 -2.34
N ASP A 225 0.29 -22.48 -1.67
CA ASP A 225 -0.85 -22.63 -0.74
C ASP A 225 -0.81 -21.68 0.48
N SER A 226 0.32 -21.01 0.73
CA SER A 226 0.50 -20.05 1.83
C SER A 226 0.44 -18.59 1.39
N ALA A 227 0.17 -18.33 0.11
CA ALA A 227 0.19 -17.00 -0.47
C ALA A 227 -0.82 -16.03 0.19
N ASP A 228 -0.36 -14.82 0.51
CA ASP A 228 -1.23 -13.71 0.87
C ASP A 228 -1.67 -12.96 -0.39
N ILE A 229 -2.89 -13.25 -0.84
CA ILE A 229 -3.50 -12.66 -2.03
C ILE A 229 -3.73 -11.14 -1.88
N THR A 230 -3.66 -10.60 -0.66
CA THR A 230 -3.95 -9.19 -0.38
C THR A 230 -3.04 -8.26 -1.19
N ASN A 231 -1.74 -8.53 -1.25
CA ASN A 231 -0.78 -7.67 -1.94
C ASN A 231 -1.04 -7.62 -3.45
N LEU A 232 -1.27 -8.79 -4.05
CA LEU A 232 -1.67 -8.88 -5.46
C LEU A 232 -2.96 -8.10 -5.72
N MET A 233 -4.00 -8.30 -4.89
CA MET A 233 -5.28 -7.62 -5.07
C MET A 233 -5.22 -6.10 -4.86
N THR A 234 -4.38 -5.60 -3.95
CA THR A 234 -4.20 -4.15 -3.76
C THR A 234 -3.43 -3.50 -4.91
N THR A 235 -2.62 -4.28 -5.62
CA THR A 235 -1.83 -3.81 -6.78
C THR A 235 -2.64 -3.82 -8.07
N LEU A 236 -3.71 -4.62 -8.14
CA LEU A 236 -4.57 -4.71 -9.31
C LEU A 236 -5.49 -3.49 -9.47
N THR A 237 -5.59 -3.04 -10.72
CA THR A 237 -6.40 -1.91 -11.18
C THR A 237 -7.05 -2.28 -12.51
N GLU A 238 -8.06 -1.53 -12.93
CA GLU A 238 -8.71 -1.71 -14.23
C GLU A 238 -7.71 -1.66 -15.41
N GLN A 239 -6.61 -0.91 -15.27
CA GLN A 239 -5.62 -0.73 -16.33
C GLN A 239 -4.60 -1.86 -16.43
N ASN A 240 -4.33 -2.59 -15.34
CA ASN A 240 -3.26 -3.58 -15.27
C ASN A 240 -3.74 -5.03 -15.04
N CYS A 241 -5.05 -5.25 -14.83
CA CYS A 241 -5.61 -6.57 -14.51
C CYS A 241 -5.44 -7.64 -15.61
N ASN A 242 -5.12 -7.23 -16.83
CA ASN A 242 -4.84 -8.09 -17.99
C ASN A 242 -3.36 -8.07 -18.41
N THR A 243 -2.47 -7.50 -17.59
CA THR A 243 -1.03 -7.48 -17.88
C THR A 243 -0.50 -8.91 -17.95
N GLN A 244 0.38 -9.17 -18.90
CA GLN A 244 1.01 -10.46 -19.07
C GLN A 244 2.48 -10.39 -18.66
N THR A 245 2.97 -11.39 -17.93
CA THR A 245 4.40 -11.52 -17.63
C THR A 245 5.23 -11.60 -18.90
N THR A 246 6.50 -11.20 -18.81
CA THR A 246 7.42 -11.17 -19.94
C THR A 246 7.76 -12.57 -20.42
N ASP A 247 8.02 -13.47 -19.46
CA ASP A 247 8.54 -14.80 -19.71
C ASP A 247 7.46 -15.82 -20.06
N ASP A 248 6.36 -15.92 -19.33
CA ASP A 248 5.37 -17.00 -19.59
C ASP A 248 3.99 -16.48 -20.00
N LYS A 249 3.84 -15.16 -20.11
CA LYS A 249 2.58 -14.50 -20.50
C LYS A 249 1.44 -14.75 -19.52
N TRP A 250 1.75 -15.02 -18.27
CA TRP A 250 0.77 -15.20 -17.20
C TRP A 250 0.03 -13.90 -16.93
N THR A 251 -1.28 -14.00 -16.72
CA THR A 251 -2.10 -12.90 -16.22
C THR A 251 -2.28 -13.03 -14.70
N PRO A 252 -2.62 -11.94 -13.98
CA PRO A 252 -2.96 -12.01 -12.56
C PRO A 252 -4.04 -13.05 -12.25
N LEU A 253 -4.98 -13.24 -13.18
CA LEU A 253 -6.04 -14.22 -13.02
C LEU A 253 -5.55 -15.68 -13.12
N MET A 254 -4.56 -15.95 -13.98
CA MET A 254 -3.92 -17.27 -14.06
C MET A 254 -3.17 -17.59 -12.77
N VAL A 255 -2.44 -16.61 -12.22
CA VAL A 255 -1.75 -16.77 -10.93
C VAL A 255 -2.75 -17.12 -9.84
N LEU A 256 -3.82 -16.32 -9.68
CA LEU A 256 -4.89 -16.60 -8.71
C LEU A 256 -5.53 -17.98 -8.90
N ALA A 257 -5.72 -18.41 -10.15
CA ALA A 257 -6.32 -19.69 -10.46
C ALA A 257 -5.41 -20.89 -10.13
N GLY A 258 -4.09 -20.73 -10.24
CA GLY A 258 -3.12 -21.80 -9.97
C GLY A 258 -2.65 -21.90 -8.51
N LEU A 259 -3.14 -21.05 -7.59
CA LEU A 259 -2.74 -21.09 -6.16
C LEU A 259 -3.27 -22.30 -5.38
N GLY A 260 -4.08 -23.18 -5.97
CA GLY A 260 -4.66 -24.32 -5.25
C GLY A 260 -5.78 -23.90 -4.29
N ASN A 261 -5.64 -24.26 -3.01
CA ASN A 261 -6.70 -24.14 -1.99
C ASN A 261 -6.49 -22.93 -1.05
N VAL A 262 -5.99 -21.81 -1.57
CA VAL A 262 -5.80 -20.60 -0.75
C VAL A 262 -7.13 -19.96 -0.36
N LYS A 263 -7.22 -19.52 0.90
CA LYS A 263 -8.42 -18.83 1.40
C LYS A 263 -8.57 -17.48 0.70
N GLY A 264 -9.76 -17.22 0.15
CA GLY A 264 -10.09 -15.96 -0.49
C GLY A 264 -9.92 -15.95 -2.00
N THR A 265 -9.39 -17.02 -2.61
CA THR A 265 -9.22 -17.15 -4.07
C THR A 265 -10.51 -16.87 -4.85
N ALA A 266 -11.65 -17.43 -4.43
CA ALA A 266 -12.94 -17.14 -5.07
C ALA A 266 -13.33 -15.65 -5.00
N SER A 267 -13.03 -14.97 -3.89
CA SER A 267 -13.32 -13.54 -3.75
C SER A 267 -12.39 -12.68 -4.60
N ALA A 268 -11.10 -13.06 -4.66
CA ALA A 268 -10.09 -12.40 -5.47
C ALA A 268 -10.41 -12.50 -6.96
N ILE A 269 -10.77 -13.70 -7.45
CA ILE A 269 -11.19 -13.92 -8.84
C ILE A 269 -12.41 -13.07 -9.20
N ARG A 270 -13.45 -13.03 -8.35
CA ARG A 270 -14.62 -12.17 -8.60
C ARG A 270 -14.27 -10.69 -8.66
N GLN A 271 -13.39 -10.23 -7.79
CA GLN A 271 -12.93 -8.83 -7.79
C GLN A 271 -12.09 -8.52 -9.02
N ALA A 272 -11.16 -9.39 -9.41
CA ALA A 272 -10.36 -9.22 -10.62
C ALA A 272 -11.24 -9.17 -11.88
N ILE A 273 -12.23 -10.05 -12.00
CA ILE A 273 -13.21 -10.03 -13.10
C ILE A 273 -14.03 -8.73 -13.07
N ALA A 274 -14.45 -8.26 -11.89
CA ALA A 274 -15.16 -6.99 -11.75
C ALA A 274 -14.32 -5.77 -12.16
N LEU A 275 -12.99 -5.84 -12.02
CA LEU A 275 -12.04 -4.84 -12.53
C LEU A 275 -11.80 -4.95 -14.05
N GLY A 276 -12.32 -5.98 -14.72
CA GLY A 276 -12.16 -6.19 -16.16
C GLY A 276 -11.11 -7.24 -16.56
N ALA A 277 -10.67 -8.10 -15.63
CA ALA A 277 -9.80 -9.23 -15.97
C ALA A 277 -10.51 -10.20 -16.92
N ASN A 278 -9.86 -10.56 -18.03
CA ASN A 278 -10.39 -11.44 -19.05
C ASN A 278 -9.85 -12.88 -18.86
N PRO A 279 -10.70 -13.85 -18.47
CA PRO A 279 -10.27 -15.22 -18.24
C PRO A 279 -9.91 -16.00 -19.51
N ALA A 280 -10.27 -15.50 -20.69
CA ALA A 280 -9.98 -16.13 -21.96
C ALA A 280 -8.58 -15.82 -22.51
N ILE A 281 -7.82 -14.91 -21.88
CA ILE A 281 -6.41 -14.69 -22.25
C ILE A 281 -5.66 -15.99 -21.97
N THR A 282 -4.74 -16.35 -22.88
CA THR A 282 -3.90 -17.53 -22.77
C THR A 282 -2.43 -17.17 -22.55
N ASP A 283 -1.74 -18.06 -21.85
CA ASP A 283 -0.30 -17.97 -21.63
C ASP A 283 0.48 -18.49 -22.84
N LYS A 284 1.81 -18.64 -22.70
CA LYS A 284 2.64 -19.14 -23.79
C LYS A 284 2.24 -20.53 -24.26
N GLU A 285 1.71 -21.42 -23.41
CA GLU A 285 1.33 -22.78 -23.75
C GLU A 285 -0.13 -22.94 -24.18
N GLY A 286 -0.83 -21.81 -24.32
CA GLY A 286 -2.24 -21.77 -24.69
C GLY A 286 -3.17 -22.00 -23.49
N TRP A 287 -2.64 -22.00 -22.26
CA TRP A 287 -3.45 -22.21 -21.06
C TRP A 287 -4.15 -20.91 -20.67
N ASN A 288 -5.47 -21.00 -20.53
CA ASN A 288 -6.27 -19.93 -19.92
C ASN A 288 -6.35 -20.13 -18.39
N ALA A 289 -7.01 -19.21 -17.68
CA ALA A 289 -7.12 -19.30 -16.22
C ALA A 289 -7.80 -20.61 -15.74
N LEU A 290 -8.71 -21.19 -16.53
CA LEU A 290 -9.39 -22.45 -16.18
C LEU A 290 -8.47 -23.68 -16.32
N HIS A 291 -7.55 -23.69 -17.29
CA HIS A 291 -6.50 -24.70 -17.40
C HIS A 291 -5.60 -24.68 -16.16
N TRP A 292 -5.21 -23.49 -15.69
CA TRP A 292 -4.41 -23.33 -14.46
C TRP A 292 -5.14 -23.87 -13.22
N ALA A 293 -6.44 -23.55 -13.05
CA ALA A 293 -7.24 -24.12 -11.96
C ALA A 293 -7.38 -25.65 -12.06
N ALA A 294 -7.50 -26.19 -13.27
CA ALA A 294 -7.58 -27.62 -13.54
C ALA A 294 -6.29 -28.36 -13.20
N PHE A 295 -5.14 -27.81 -13.58
CA PHE A 295 -3.83 -28.40 -13.33
C PHE A 295 -3.46 -28.38 -11.84
N HIS A 296 -3.67 -27.25 -11.16
CA HIS A 296 -3.30 -27.07 -9.74
C HIS A 296 -4.36 -27.57 -8.76
N GLY A 297 -5.52 -28.02 -9.24
CA GLY A 297 -6.55 -28.57 -8.38
C GLY A 297 -7.23 -27.54 -7.50
N SER A 298 -7.55 -26.37 -8.06
CA SER A 298 -8.17 -25.22 -7.37
C SER A 298 -9.70 -25.20 -7.58
N PRO A 299 -10.51 -25.90 -6.76
CA PRO A 299 -11.96 -26.01 -7.00
C PRO A 299 -12.69 -24.69 -6.82
N GLU A 300 -12.25 -23.82 -5.91
CA GLU A 300 -12.82 -22.48 -5.72
C GLU A 300 -12.62 -21.60 -6.96
N ALA A 301 -11.43 -21.67 -7.57
CA ALA A 301 -11.14 -20.94 -8.80
C ALA A 301 -11.96 -21.47 -9.97
N ALA A 302 -12.00 -22.80 -10.14
CA ALA A 302 -12.80 -23.45 -11.17
C ALA A 302 -14.28 -23.04 -11.08
N ARG A 303 -14.89 -23.07 -9.88
CA ARG A 303 -16.30 -22.68 -9.67
C ARG A 303 -16.62 -21.25 -10.07
N GLU A 304 -15.67 -20.32 -9.92
CA GLU A 304 -15.86 -18.93 -10.32
C GLU A 304 -15.65 -18.74 -11.83
N LEU A 305 -14.67 -19.43 -12.41
CA LEU A 305 -14.31 -19.30 -13.82
C LEU A 305 -15.32 -19.99 -14.76
N VAL A 306 -15.90 -21.13 -14.40
CA VAL A 306 -16.90 -21.86 -15.23
C VAL A 306 -18.20 -21.08 -15.47
N LYS A 307 -18.39 -19.94 -14.80
CA LYS A 307 -19.48 -19.01 -15.11
C LYS A 307 -19.36 -18.42 -16.51
N ASP A 308 -18.13 -18.35 -17.04
CA ASP A 308 -17.88 -18.12 -18.45
C ASP A 308 -17.72 -19.47 -19.16
N ILE A 309 -18.83 -19.95 -19.72
CA ILE A 309 -18.95 -21.27 -20.37
C ILE A 309 -17.97 -21.40 -21.54
N SER A 310 -17.57 -20.28 -22.18
CA SER A 310 -16.64 -20.29 -23.31
C SER A 310 -15.25 -20.84 -22.97
N LEU A 311 -14.90 -20.91 -21.68
CA LEU A 311 -13.61 -21.44 -21.21
C LEU A 311 -13.56 -22.96 -21.18
N LEU A 312 -14.71 -23.66 -21.16
CA LEU A 312 -14.78 -25.13 -21.06
C LEU A 312 -14.22 -25.82 -22.30
N ASP A 313 -14.52 -25.28 -23.49
CA ASP A 313 -14.10 -25.83 -24.78
C ASP A 313 -12.75 -25.28 -25.27
N ALA A 314 -12.15 -24.36 -24.52
CA ALA A 314 -10.84 -23.82 -24.87
C ALA A 314 -9.80 -24.94 -24.82
N THR A 315 -8.91 -24.98 -25.80
CA THR A 315 -7.85 -26.00 -25.87
C THR A 315 -6.47 -25.38 -25.79
N ASP A 316 -5.57 -26.06 -25.09
CA ASP A 316 -4.15 -25.71 -25.08
C ASP A 316 -3.45 -26.09 -26.40
N LYS A 317 -2.14 -25.82 -26.49
CA LYS A 317 -1.34 -26.21 -27.67
C LYS A 317 -1.28 -27.71 -27.94
N GLU A 318 -1.51 -28.55 -26.93
CA GLU A 318 -1.56 -30.01 -27.06
C GLU A 318 -2.98 -30.48 -27.44
N GLY A 319 -3.93 -29.55 -27.58
CA GLY A 319 -5.31 -29.82 -27.91
C GLY A 319 -6.13 -30.26 -26.70
N ARG A 320 -5.62 -30.09 -25.48
CA ARG A 320 -6.31 -30.53 -24.26
C ARG A 320 -7.25 -29.47 -23.73
N THR A 321 -8.42 -29.88 -23.26
CA THR A 321 -9.36 -29.00 -22.53
C THR A 321 -9.01 -28.90 -21.05
N PRO A 322 -9.53 -27.91 -20.29
CA PRO A 322 -9.35 -27.87 -18.84
C PRO A 322 -9.83 -29.15 -18.14
N LEU A 323 -10.89 -29.79 -18.63
CA LEU A 323 -11.38 -31.06 -18.07
C LEU A 323 -10.36 -32.18 -18.26
N GLU A 324 -9.75 -32.27 -19.44
CA GLU A 324 -8.72 -33.28 -19.73
C GLU A 324 -7.48 -33.07 -18.86
N VAL A 325 -7.06 -31.82 -18.67
CA VAL A 325 -5.96 -31.46 -17.76
C VAL A 325 -6.30 -31.87 -16.32
N ALA A 326 -7.50 -31.56 -15.82
CA ALA A 326 -7.92 -31.95 -14.46
C ALA A 326 -7.97 -33.47 -14.26
N LYS A 327 -8.36 -34.23 -15.29
CA LYS A 327 -8.37 -35.70 -15.28
C LYS A 327 -6.95 -36.26 -15.25
N GLN A 328 -6.05 -35.69 -16.06
CA GLN A 328 -4.64 -36.09 -16.11
C GLN A 328 -3.94 -35.90 -14.76
N GLU A 329 -4.18 -34.76 -14.10
CA GLU A 329 -3.61 -34.45 -12.79
C GLU A 329 -4.35 -35.09 -11.60
N ASN A 330 -5.38 -35.91 -11.85
CA ASN A 330 -6.23 -36.57 -10.84
C ASN A 330 -6.93 -35.60 -9.86
N ASN A 331 -7.24 -34.38 -10.30
CA ASN A 331 -7.91 -33.35 -9.52
C ASN A 331 -9.43 -33.58 -9.46
N SER A 332 -9.84 -34.67 -8.79
CA SER A 332 -11.22 -35.18 -8.78
C SER A 332 -12.31 -34.17 -8.39
N VAL A 333 -12.01 -33.19 -7.54
CA VAL A 333 -12.96 -32.15 -7.15
C VAL A 333 -13.18 -31.16 -8.30
N VAL A 334 -12.11 -30.76 -8.99
CA VAL A 334 -12.19 -29.88 -10.16
C VAL A 334 -12.85 -30.60 -11.32
N VAL A 335 -12.54 -31.89 -11.54
CA VAL A 335 -13.23 -32.72 -12.55
C VAL A 335 -14.74 -32.68 -12.35
N LYS A 336 -15.23 -32.87 -11.11
CA LYS A 336 -16.67 -32.78 -10.82
C LYS A 336 -17.26 -31.42 -11.13
N VAL A 337 -16.56 -30.34 -10.76
CA VAL A 337 -17.01 -28.95 -11.04
C VAL A 337 -17.13 -28.71 -12.54
N LEU A 338 -16.17 -29.20 -13.33
CA LEU A 338 -16.16 -29.05 -14.78
C LEU A 338 -17.23 -29.91 -15.45
N GLU A 339 -17.39 -31.19 -15.06
CA GLU A 339 -18.44 -32.08 -15.58
C GLU A 339 -19.85 -31.57 -15.25
N GLU A 340 -20.06 -31.03 -14.04
CA GLU A 340 -21.32 -30.37 -13.65
C GLU A 340 -21.59 -29.13 -14.52
N ALA A 341 -20.55 -28.35 -14.86
CA ALA A 341 -20.68 -27.17 -15.71
C ALA A 341 -20.96 -27.53 -17.18
N GLU A 342 -20.31 -28.56 -17.74
CA GLU A 342 -20.56 -29.08 -19.08
C GLU A 342 -22.00 -29.61 -19.21
N ALA A 343 -22.46 -30.43 -18.27
CA ALA A 343 -23.83 -30.92 -18.27
C ALA A 343 -24.88 -29.79 -18.15
N ALA A 344 -24.56 -28.74 -17.37
CA ALA A 344 -25.41 -27.55 -17.29
C ALA A 344 -25.42 -26.75 -18.59
N ALA A 345 -24.30 -26.68 -19.32
CA ALA A 345 -24.22 -26.02 -20.62
C ALA A 345 -25.07 -26.76 -21.69
N GLU A 346 -24.95 -28.08 -21.78
CA GLU A 346 -25.70 -28.92 -22.75
C GLU A 346 -27.23 -28.79 -22.56
N THR A 347 -27.71 -28.79 -21.32
CA THR A 347 -29.15 -28.63 -21.03
C THR A 347 -29.70 -27.25 -21.36
N SER A 348 -28.84 -26.22 -21.43
CA SER A 348 -29.22 -24.86 -21.81
C SER A 348 -29.34 -24.68 -23.33
N GLU A 349 -28.53 -25.39 -24.11
CA GLU A 349 -28.58 -25.38 -25.58
C GLU A 349 -29.82 -26.11 -26.12
N ASP A 350 -30.22 -27.22 -25.50
CA ASP A 350 -31.44 -27.95 -25.85
C ASP A 350 -32.72 -27.11 -25.62
N ALA A 351 -32.70 -26.18 -24.66
CA ALA A 351 -33.81 -25.27 -24.39
C ALA A 351 -33.91 -24.11 -25.39
N ASP A 352 -32.79 -23.60 -25.93
CA ASP A 352 -32.78 -22.56 -26.97
C ASP A 352 -33.06 -23.14 -28.37
N GLY A 353 -32.65 -24.38 -28.63
CA GLY A 353 -33.00 -25.13 -29.84
C GLY A 353 -34.52 -25.35 -29.99
N LEU A 354 -35.25 -25.48 -28.89
CA LEU A 354 -36.72 -25.63 -28.88
C LEU A 354 -37.48 -24.30 -29.07
N ARG A 355 -36.85 -23.14 -28.79
CA ARG A 355 -37.46 -21.81 -29.01
C ARG A 355 -37.30 -21.30 -30.45
N LYS A 356 -36.35 -21.82 -31.23
CA LYS A 356 -36.13 -21.45 -32.64
C LYS A 356 -36.96 -22.27 -33.65
N ARG A 357 -37.78 -23.22 -33.19
CA ARG A 357 -38.79 -23.92 -34.01
C ARG A 357 -40.21 -23.62 -33.51
N LYS A 358 -40.70 -22.40 -33.74
CA LYS A 358 -42.14 -22.10 -33.75
C LYS A 358 -42.46 -21.08 -34.82
#